data_AF-A0AAD3HJT8-F1
#
_entry.id   AF-A0AAD3HJT8-F1
#
_cell.length_a   1.000
_cell.length_b   1.000
_cell.length_c   1.000
_cell.angle_alpha   90.00
_cell.angle_beta   90.00
_cell.angle_gamma   90.00
#
_symmetry.space_group_name_H-M   'P 1'
#
loop_
_entity.id
_entity.type
_entity.pdbx_description
1 polymer ?
#
loop_
_entity_poly.entity_id
_entity_poly.type
_entity_poly.pdbx_seq_one_letter_code
_entity_poly.pdbx_strand_id
1 'polypeptide(L)'
;LWSVDAVLHNLRTKRFEPKTVERVYEADVYPAVYDFASWHQHRSRGRYLEHAITLFRSHFFRDLLGPLGALVGAAAAVGAYETARQSGSLPAWLPCFSGGSSDTPFQLTSFALSLMLVFRTNSSYARWLDARQQWGLIVNTARTFARQALTTLPADDSCSELRSAVARWTVAFVRLSKLHLREHGEQQLLQGGDLAGLLTPQEVALLAAAPHAPLAACHVLSALLDR
;
A
#
# COMPACT_ATOMS: atom_id res chain seq x y z
N LEU A 1 21.62 -29.25 14.12
CA LEU A 1 22.91 -28.51 14.09
C LEU A 1 23.55 -28.72 12.73
N TRP A 2 23.37 -27.80 11.79
CA TRP A 2 23.99 -27.91 10.46
C TRP A 2 25.28 -27.08 10.49
N SER A 3 26.45 -27.72 10.38
CA SER A 3 27.73 -27.00 10.32
C SER A 3 27.83 -26.24 9.00
N VAL A 4 28.59 -25.13 8.98
CA VAL A 4 28.82 -24.34 7.76
C VAL A 4 29.41 -25.23 6.65
N ASP A 5 30.27 -26.20 7.00
CA ASP A 5 30.78 -27.19 6.05
C ASP A 5 29.70 -28.15 5.54
N ALA A 6 28.74 -28.57 6.38
CA ALA A 6 27.61 -29.38 5.95
C ALA A 6 26.66 -28.62 5.01
N VAL A 7 26.52 -27.30 5.21
CA VAL A 7 25.73 -26.41 4.34
C VAL A 7 26.47 -26.15 3.03
N LEU A 8 27.77 -25.85 3.07
CA LEU A 8 28.59 -25.62 1.86
C LEU A 8 28.76 -26.90 1.05
N HIS A 9 28.88 -28.06 1.70
CA HIS A 9 28.87 -29.36 1.05
C HIS A 9 27.54 -29.60 0.36
N ASN A 10 26.40 -29.38 1.04
CA ASN A 10 25.06 -29.49 0.44
C ASN A 10 24.85 -28.51 -0.72
N LEU A 11 25.35 -27.28 -0.62
CA LEU A 11 25.22 -26.28 -1.67
C LEU A 11 26.10 -26.61 -2.88
N ARG A 12 27.29 -27.19 -2.68
CA ARG A 12 28.17 -27.65 -3.77
C ARG A 12 27.61 -28.89 -4.46
N THR A 13 27.07 -29.86 -3.72
CA THR A 13 26.43 -31.05 -4.30
C THR A 13 25.12 -30.71 -5.00
N LYS A 14 24.33 -29.76 -4.48
CA LYS A 14 23.07 -29.35 -5.11
C LYS A 14 23.22 -28.33 -6.24
N ARG A 15 24.38 -27.68 -6.41
CA ARG A 15 24.61 -26.68 -7.48
C ARG A 15 24.48 -27.26 -8.90
N PHE A 16 24.63 -28.57 -9.05
CA PHE A 16 24.58 -29.27 -10.34
C PHE A 16 23.27 -30.03 -10.59
N GLU A 17 22.31 -29.98 -9.66
CA GLU A 17 20.96 -30.48 -9.95
C GLU A 17 20.17 -29.42 -10.73
N PRO A 18 19.58 -29.76 -11.90
CA PRO A 18 18.89 -28.82 -12.77
C PRO A 18 17.68 -28.11 -12.12
N LYS A 19 17.27 -28.53 -10.90
CA LYS A 19 16.11 -28.02 -10.16
C LYS A 19 16.45 -27.23 -8.88
N THR A 20 17.74 -26.99 -8.58
CA THR A 20 18.12 -26.35 -7.31
C THR A 20 17.85 -24.85 -7.29
N VAL A 21 17.97 -24.18 -8.43
CA VAL A 21 17.63 -22.75 -8.56
C VAL A 21 16.12 -22.55 -8.41
N GLU A 22 15.31 -23.47 -8.93
CA GLU A 22 13.84 -23.46 -8.77
C GLU A 22 13.43 -23.68 -7.31
N ARG A 23 14.07 -24.62 -6.59
CA ARG A 23 13.71 -24.90 -5.18
C ARG A 23 14.00 -23.76 -4.20
N VAL A 24 14.96 -22.87 -4.49
CA VAL A 24 15.19 -21.66 -3.67
C VAL A 24 14.05 -20.64 -3.85
N TYR A 25 13.34 -20.68 -4.98
CA TYR A 25 12.12 -19.89 -5.21
C TYR A 25 10.85 -20.60 -4.72
N GLU A 26 10.82 -21.94 -4.69
CA GLU A 26 9.65 -22.72 -4.22
C GLU A 26 9.55 -22.87 -2.70
N ALA A 27 10.63 -22.66 -1.94
CA ALA A 27 10.60 -22.81 -0.48
C ALA A 27 10.05 -21.54 0.19
N ASP A 28 8.72 -21.42 0.31
CA ASP A 28 7.88 -20.81 1.37
C ASP A 28 8.33 -19.56 2.18
N VAL A 29 9.39 -18.85 1.82
CA VAL A 29 9.96 -17.75 2.62
C VAL A 29 9.71 -16.38 2.00
N TYR A 30 9.35 -16.33 0.71
CA TYR A 30 8.86 -15.12 0.07
C TYR A 30 7.74 -15.52 -0.89
N PRO A 31 6.48 -15.07 -0.71
CA PRO A 31 5.52 -15.17 -1.81
C PRO A 31 6.18 -14.50 -3.01
N ALA A 32 6.44 -15.29 -4.06
CA ALA A 32 7.11 -14.80 -5.26
C ALA A 32 6.38 -13.53 -5.69
N VAL A 33 7.10 -12.40 -5.67
CA VAL A 33 6.48 -11.08 -5.84
C VAL A 33 5.80 -10.98 -7.22
N TYR A 34 6.20 -11.82 -8.20
CA TYR A 34 5.44 -12.23 -9.38
C TYR A 34 6.07 -13.53 -9.93
N ASP A 35 5.29 -14.60 -10.15
CA ASP A 35 5.74 -15.79 -10.90
C ASP A 35 5.36 -15.67 -12.40
N PHE A 36 6.00 -16.46 -13.27
CA PHE A 36 5.69 -16.45 -14.71
C PHE A 36 4.24 -16.87 -14.99
N ALA A 37 3.65 -17.71 -14.15
CA ALA A 37 2.25 -18.14 -14.28
C ALA A 37 1.27 -16.98 -13.97
N SER A 38 1.48 -16.22 -12.89
CA SER A 38 0.71 -15.00 -12.60
C SER A 38 0.95 -13.93 -13.65
N TRP A 39 2.13 -13.83 -14.26
CA TRP A 39 2.38 -12.93 -15.40
C TRP A 39 1.58 -13.29 -16.65
N HIS A 40 1.29 -14.57 -16.87
CA HIS A 40 0.37 -14.97 -17.93
C HIS A 40 -1.08 -14.58 -17.59
N GLN A 41 -1.48 -14.76 -16.33
CA GLN A 41 -2.80 -14.35 -15.81
C GLN A 41 -2.99 -12.81 -15.87
N HIS A 42 -2.12 -12.02 -15.21
CA HIS A 42 -1.26 -10.98 -15.80
C HIS A 42 -1.63 -10.27 -17.12
N ARG A 43 -1.70 -11.03 -18.21
CA ARG A 43 -1.91 -10.54 -19.58
C ARG A 43 -3.28 -10.90 -20.16
N SER A 44 -4.09 -11.66 -19.41
CA SER A 44 -5.44 -12.03 -19.85
C SER A 44 -6.29 -10.79 -20.12
N ARG A 45 -6.97 -10.78 -21.28
CA ARG A 45 -7.85 -9.68 -21.70
C ARG A 45 -9.15 -9.62 -20.89
N GLY A 46 -9.57 -10.75 -20.32
CA GLY A 46 -10.79 -10.85 -19.50
C GLY A 46 -10.73 -10.05 -18.19
N ARG A 47 -9.53 -9.73 -17.69
CA ARG A 47 -9.36 -8.97 -16.44
C ARG A 47 -9.92 -7.55 -16.53
N TYR A 48 -9.86 -6.91 -17.70
CA TYR A 48 -10.43 -5.56 -17.87
C TYR A 48 -11.94 -5.56 -17.65
N LEU A 49 -12.63 -6.63 -18.07
CA LEU A 49 -14.05 -6.80 -17.84
C LEU A 49 -14.36 -7.03 -16.35
N GLU A 50 -13.58 -7.88 -15.70
CA GLU A 50 -13.71 -8.15 -14.25
C GLU A 50 -13.42 -6.88 -13.42
N HIS A 51 -12.42 -6.08 -13.80
CA HIS A 51 -12.14 -4.78 -13.20
C HIS A 51 -13.26 -3.77 -13.46
N ALA A 52 -13.83 -3.73 -14.67
CA ALA A 52 -14.97 -2.88 -15.00
C ALA A 52 -16.22 -3.23 -14.15
N ILE A 53 -16.47 -4.51 -13.91
CA ILE A 53 -17.60 -4.96 -13.08
C ILE A 53 -17.33 -4.67 -11.59
N THR A 54 -16.12 -4.94 -11.11
CA THR A 54 -15.75 -4.71 -9.70
C THR A 54 -15.61 -3.23 -9.35
N LEU A 55 -15.39 -2.35 -10.33
CA LEU A 55 -15.39 -0.89 -10.16
C LEU A 55 -16.68 -0.36 -9.52
N PHE A 56 -17.84 -0.92 -9.87
CA PHE A 56 -19.13 -0.53 -9.28
C PHE A 56 -19.27 -0.89 -7.79
N ARG A 57 -18.41 -1.77 -7.29
CA ARG A 57 -18.37 -2.16 -5.87
C ARG A 57 -17.45 -1.25 -5.05
N SER A 58 -16.63 -0.42 -5.70
CA SER A 58 -15.68 0.49 -5.06
C SER A 58 -16.37 1.65 -4.35
N HIS A 59 -15.81 2.05 -3.20
CA HIS A 59 -16.27 3.21 -2.43
C HIS A 59 -16.30 4.48 -3.29
N PHE A 60 -15.27 4.69 -4.12
CA PHE A 60 -15.17 5.83 -5.04
C PHE A 60 -16.40 5.98 -5.95
N PHE A 61 -16.92 4.88 -6.49
CA PHE A 61 -18.07 4.92 -7.39
C PHE A 61 -19.36 5.26 -6.64
N ARG A 62 -19.49 4.80 -5.39
CA ARG A 62 -20.61 5.13 -4.50
C ARG A 62 -20.57 6.60 -4.08
N ASP A 63 -19.38 7.12 -3.79
CA ASP A 63 -19.18 8.52 -3.43
C ASP A 63 -19.48 9.45 -4.61
N LEU A 64 -19.16 9.03 -5.84
CA LEU A 64 -19.44 9.79 -7.06
C LEU A 64 -20.91 9.73 -7.50
N LEU A 65 -21.64 8.69 -7.11
CA LEU A 65 -23.02 8.46 -7.53
C LEU A 65 -23.97 9.57 -7.08
N GLY A 66 -23.77 10.12 -5.88
CA GLY A 66 -24.59 11.22 -5.35
C GLY A 66 -24.48 12.50 -6.20
N PRO A 67 -23.26 13.06 -6.37
CA PRO A 67 -23.04 14.22 -7.22
C PRO A 67 -23.49 14.02 -8.68
N LEU A 68 -23.20 12.85 -9.27
CA LEU A 68 -23.64 12.53 -10.63
C LEU A 68 -25.17 12.47 -10.73
N GLY A 69 -25.82 11.84 -9.75
CA GLY A 69 -27.28 11.75 -9.69
C GLY A 69 -27.93 13.12 -9.61
N ALA A 70 -27.39 14.03 -8.79
CA ALA A 70 -27.86 15.41 -8.72
C ALA A 70 -27.71 16.15 -10.06
N LEU A 71 -26.58 15.98 -10.73
CA LEU A 71 -26.32 16.61 -12.04
C LEU A 71 -27.25 16.06 -13.13
N VAL A 72 -27.42 14.75 -13.22
CA VAL A 72 -28.34 14.09 -14.17
C VAL A 72 -29.78 14.49 -13.87
N GLY A 73 -30.19 14.53 -12.60
CA GLY A 73 -31.52 14.95 -12.19
C GLY A 73 -31.81 16.40 -12.57
N ALA A 74 -30.87 17.32 -12.33
CA ALA A 74 -31.01 18.71 -12.73
C ALA A 74 -31.08 18.87 -14.27
N ALA A 75 -30.20 18.19 -15.01
CA ALA A 75 -30.22 18.22 -16.48
C ALA A 75 -31.53 17.66 -17.05
N ALA A 76 -32.02 16.54 -16.51
CA ALA A 76 -33.29 15.94 -16.92
C ALA A 76 -34.48 16.86 -16.60
N ALA A 77 -34.48 17.53 -15.44
CA ALA A 77 -35.53 18.48 -15.07
C ALA A 77 -35.56 19.70 -16.01
N VAL A 78 -34.39 20.26 -16.34
CA VAL A 78 -34.27 21.37 -17.29
C VAL A 78 -34.72 20.92 -18.69
N GLY A 79 -34.30 19.75 -19.15
CA GLY A 79 -34.71 19.20 -20.44
C GLY A 79 -36.22 18.91 -20.52
N ALA A 80 -36.80 18.33 -19.46
CA ALA A 80 -38.24 18.08 -19.37
C ALA A 80 -39.05 19.38 -19.37
N TYR A 81 -38.59 20.41 -18.63
CA TYR A 81 -39.20 21.74 -18.63
C TYR A 81 -39.21 22.35 -20.03
N GLU A 82 -38.07 22.36 -20.72
CA GLU A 82 -37.95 22.93 -22.07
C GLU A 82 -38.81 22.15 -23.08
N THR A 83 -38.86 20.82 -22.98
CA THR A 83 -39.72 19.96 -23.82
C THR A 83 -41.21 20.22 -23.57
N ALA A 84 -41.62 20.38 -22.31
CA ALA A 84 -43.00 20.71 -21.94
C ALA A 84 -43.42 22.11 -22.43
N ARG A 85 -42.46 23.05 -22.46
CA ARG A 85 -42.69 24.39 -23.03
C ARG A 85 -42.85 24.32 -24.55
N GLN A 86 -41.96 23.62 -25.25
CA GLN A 86 -42.00 23.51 -26.72
C GLN A 86 -43.26 22.80 -27.22
N SER A 87 -43.78 21.83 -26.47
CA SER A 87 -45.05 21.14 -26.78
C SER A 87 -46.31 22.01 -26.56
N GLY A 88 -46.18 23.24 -26.07
CA GLY A 88 -47.29 24.15 -25.82
C GLY A 88 -48.12 23.81 -24.58
N SER A 89 -47.65 22.86 -23.75
CA SER A 89 -48.33 22.45 -22.52
C SER A 89 -48.18 23.47 -21.38
N LEU A 90 -47.21 24.38 -21.49
CA LEU A 90 -46.91 25.41 -20.50
C LEU A 90 -47.22 26.82 -21.03
N PRO A 91 -47.70 27.73 -20.18
CA PRO A 91 -48.08 29.09 -20.59
C PRO A 91 -46.86 29.94 -21.00
N ALA A 92 -47.06 30.81 -21.98
CA ALA A 92 -45.99 31.53 -22.68
C ALA A 92 -45.20 32.58 -21.87
N TRP A 93 -45.65 32.91 -20.65
CA TRP A 93 -44.98 33.88 -19.76
C TRP A 93 -43.76 33.28 -19.04
N LEU A 94 -43.58 31.96 -19.09
CA LEU A 94 -42.45 31.29 -18.48
C LEU A 94 -41.14 31.58 -19.23
N PRO A 95 -40.02 31.79 -18.51
CA PRO A 95 -38.74 32.13 -19.13
C PRO A 95 -38.21 30.99 -20.01
N CYS A 96 -37.69 31.35 -21.19
CA CYS A 96 -37.04 30.42 -22.11
C CYS A 96 -35.55 30.33 -21.78
N PHE A 97 -35.04 29.13 -21.56
CA PHE A 97 -33.60 28.92 -21.30
C PHE A 97 -32.79 28.71 -22.58
N SER A 98 -33.44 28.45 -23.73
CA SER A 98 -32.76 28.05 -24.97
C SER A 98 -32.04 29.19 -25.73
N GLY A 99 -32.15 30.45 -25.29
CA GLY A 99 -31.85 31.61 -26.14
C GLY A 99 -30.66 32.49 -25.76
N GLY A 100 -30.00 32.29 -24.61
CA GLY A 100 -29.09 33.33 -24.06
C GLY A 100 -27.85 32.89 -23.30
N SER A 101 -27.64 31.61 -23.01
CA SER A 101 -26.41 31.14 -22.36
C SER A 101 -25.33 30.89 -23.40
N SER A 102 -24.28 31.72 -23.42
CA SER A 102 -23.09 31.45 -24.23
C SER A 102 -22.32 30.27 -23.65
N ASP A 103 -21.88 29.32 -24.49
CA ASP A 103 -21.07 28.16 -24.06
C ASP A 103 -19.61 28.51 -23.75
N THR A 104 -19.19 29.74 -24.04
CA THR A 104 -17.82 30.24 -23.90
C THR A 104 -17.21 30.06 -22.49
N PRO A 105 -17.88 30.38 -21.37
CA PRO A 105 -17.33 30.10 -20.03
C PRO A 105 -17.12 28.60 -19.82
N PHE A 106 -18.09 27.76 -20.22
CA PHE A 106 -17.99 26.31 -20.04
C PHE A 106 -16.80 25.72 -20.81
N GLN A 107 -16.59 26.13 -22.06
CA GLN A 107 -15.47 25.68 -22.88
C GLN A 107 -14.12 26.07 -22.27
N LEU A 108 -13.98 27.33 -21.84
CA LEU A 108 -12.74 27.82 -21.22
C LEU A 108 -12.45 27.12 -19.89
N THR A 109 -13.47 26.93 -19.05
CA THR A 109 -13.31 26.24 -17.76
C THR A 109 -13.05 24.75 -17.93
N SER A 110 -13.66 24.10 -18.92
CA SER A 110 -13.52 22.65 -19.14
C SER A 110 -12.08 22.28 -19.49
N PHE A 111 -11.42 23.09 -20.33
CA PHE A 111 -10.00 22.91 -20.65
C PHE A 111 -9.10 23.13 -19.42
N ALA A 112 -9.34 24.19 -18.65
CA ALA A 112 -8.57 24.47 -17.44
C ALA A 112 -8.73 23.35 -16.39
N LEU A 113 -9.95 22.85 -16.20
CA LEU A 113 -10.25 21.74 -15.29
C LEU A 113 -9.60 20.42 -15.74
N SER A 114 -9.61 20.11 -17.03
CA SER A 114 -8.96 18.89 -17.55
C SER A 114 -7.45 18.92 -17.36
N LEU A 115 -6.81 20.07 -17.61
CA LEU A 115 -5.39 20.26 -17.38
C LEU A 115 -5.03 20.17 -15.89
N MET A 116 -5.79 20.82 -15.02
CA MET A 116 -5.60 20.71 -13.57
C MET A 116 -5.76 19.27 -13.06
N LEU A 117 -6.71 18.52 -13.62
CA LEU A 117 -6.89 17.12 -13.27
C LEU A 117 -5.63 16.30 -13.62
N VAL A 118 -5.06 16.50 -14.81
CA VAL A 118 -3.81 15.81 -15.24
C VAL A 118 -2.64 16.13 -14.31
N PHE A 119 -2.44 17.41 -13.95
CA PHE A 119 -1.37 17.76 -13.02
C PHE A 119 -1.60 17.17 -11.62
N ARG A 120 -2.84 17.18 -11.14
CA ARG A 120 -3.20 16.61 -9.84
C ARG A 120 -3.00 15.09 -9.79
N THR A 121 -3.40 14.36 -10.84
CA THR A 121 -3.23 12.91 -10.91
C THR A 121 -1.75 12.53 -11.00
N ASN A 122 -0.96 13.25 -11.81
CA ASN A 122 0.49 13.03 -11.90
C ASN A 122 1.21 13.29 -10.57
N SER A 123 0.90 14.39 -9.88
CA SER A 123 1.48 14.68 -8.56
C SER A 123 1.08 13.64 -7.50
N SER A 124 -0.18 13.20 -7.51
CA SER A 124 -0.66 12.15 -6.60
C SER A 124 0.02 10.81 -6.86
N TYR A 125 0.24 10.47 -8.13
CA TYR A 125 0.96 9.26 -8.52
C TYR A 125 2.43 9.31 -8.09
N ALA A 126 3.11 10.45 -8.26
CA ALA A 126 4.47 10.64 -7.80
C ALA A 126 4.59 10.40 -6.28
N ARG A 127 3.70 11.01 -5.48
CA ARG A 127 3.66 10.80 -4.02
C ARG A 127 3.43 9.33 -3.63
N TRP A 128 2.55 8.61 -4.34
CA TRP A 128 2.32 7.19 -4.11
C TRP A 128 3.57 6.35 -4.43
N LEU A 129 4.23 6.66 -5.55
CA LEU A 129 5.43 5.98 -5.98
C LEU A 129 6.58 6.21 -4.99
N ASP A 130 6.80 7.45 -4.55
CA ASP A 130 7.80 7.80 -3.55
C ASP A 130 7.56 7.04 -2.25
N ALA A 131 6.32 7.01 -1.76
CA ALA A 131 5.96 6.24 -0.55
C ALA A 131 6.26 4.75 -0.71
N ARG A 132 5.92 4.15 -1.86
CA ARG A 132 6.23 2.74 -2.16
C ARG A 132 7.74 2.47 -2.19
N GLN A 133 8.51 3.37 -2.80
CA GLN A 133 9.97 3.25 -2.88
C GLN A 133 10.60 3.35 -1.47
N GLN A 134 10.18 4.33 -0.66
CA GLN A 134 10.66 4.48 0.71
C GLN A 134 10.30 3.27 1.59
N TRP A 135 9.09 2.73 1.46
CA TRP A 135 8.72 1.50 2.16
C TRP A 135 9.57 0.30 1.72
N GLY A 136 9.84 0.19 0.41
CA GLY A 136 10.75 -0.81 -0.14
C GLY A 136 12.16 -0.69 0.42
N LEU A 137 12.68 0.54 0.56
CA LEU A 137 13.96 0.83 1.19
C LEU A 137 14.00 0.37 2.65
N ILE A 138 12.99 0.72 3.46
CA ILE A 138 12.89 0.28 4.87
C ILE A 138 13.01 -1.24 4.97
N VAL A 139 12.23 -1.98 4.19
CA VAL A 139 12.22 -3.45 4.23
C VAL A 139 13.56 -4.04 3.78
N ASN A 140 14.15 -3.51 2.69
CA ASN A 140 15.43 -3.99 2.19
C ASN A 140 16.59 -3.70 3.14
N THR A 141 16.60 -2.52 3.76
CA THR A 141 17.59 -2.14 4.78
C THR A 141 17.42 -3.01 6.02
N ALA A 142 16.19 -3.25 6.50
CA ALA A 142 15.94 -4.14 7.64
C ALA A 142 16.44 -5.58 7.38
N ARG A 143 16.19 -6.14 6.18
CA ARG A 143 16.72 -7.47 5.80
C ARG A 143 18.24 -7.49 5.72
N THR A 144 18.84 -6.45 5.17
CA THR A 144 20.30 -6.35 5.06
C THR A 144 20.96 -6.21 6.42
N PHE A 145 20.38 -5.38 7.30
CA PHE A 145 20.81 -5.23 8.68
C PHE A 145 20.71 -6.54 9.45
N ALA A 146 19.55 -7.22 9.41
CA ALA A 146 19.38 -8.51 10.08
C ALA A 146 20.37 -9.55 9.56
N ARG A 147 20.59 -9.63 8.24
CA ARG A 147 21.59 -10.52 7.65
C ARG A 147 22.99 -10.20 8.18
N GLN A 148 23.42 -8.95 8.11
CA GLN A 148 24.75 -8.53 8.56
C GLN A 148 24.94 -8.83 10.05
N ALA A 149 24.01 -8.40 10.91
CA ALA A 149 24.08 -8.63 12.34
C ALA A 149 24.16 -10.13 12.69
N LEU A 150 23.32 -10.97 12.07
CA LEU A 150 23.32 -12.42 12.33
C LEU A 150 24.54 -13.15 11.76
N THR A 151 25.22 -12.59 10.76
CA THR A 151 26.47 -13.15 10.23
C THR A 151 27.72 -12.66 10.96
N THR A 152 27.69 -11.46 11.53
CA THR A 152 28.83 -10.86 12.24
C THR A 152 28.88 -11.29 13.70
N LEU A 153 27.73 -11.49 14.34
CA LEU A 153 27.68 -12.01 15.70
C LEU A 153 28.11 -13.48 15.74
N PRO A 154 28.96 -13.88 16.70
CA PRO A 154 29.35 -15.28 16.91
C PRO A 154 28.14 -16.23 16.98
N ALA A 155 28.35 -17.47 16.55
CA ALA A 155 27.31 -18.52 16.52
C ALA A 155 27.34 -19.43 17.75
N ASP A 156 28.04 -19.01 18.79
CA ASP A 156 28.10 -19.69 20.08
C ASP A 156 26.85 -19.39 20.93
N ASP A 157 26.61 -20.24 21.92
CA ASP A 157 25.45 -20.10 22.80
C ASP A 157 25.48 -18.78 23.60
N SER A 158 26.66 -18.19 23.80
CA SER A 158 26.81 -16.90 24.50
C SER A 158 26.11 -15.73 23.79
N CYS A 159 26.07 -15.75 22.46
CA CYS A 159 25.46 -14.69 21.63
C CYS A 159 24.07 -15.05 21.11
N SER A 160 23.53 -16.23 21.45
CA SER A 160 22.25 -16.71 20.94
C SER A 160 21.07 -15.79 21.30
N GLU A 161 21.02 -15.31 22.55
CA GLU A 161 19.98 -14.37 23.01
C GLU A 161 20.09 -13.01 22.32
N LEU A 162 21.31 -12.48 22.15
CA LEU A 162 21.54 -11.21 21.47
C LEU A 162 21.12 -11.27 20.00
N ARG A 163 21.46 -12.35 19.29
CA ARG A 163 21.04 -12.58 17.90
C ARG A 163 19.52 -12.64 17.78
N SER A 164 18.87 -13.36 18.69
CA SER A 164 17.41 -13.42 18.77
C SER A 164 16.81 -12.04 19.03
N ALA A 165 17.36 -11.27 19.99
CA ALA A 165 16.91 -9.93 20.31
C ALA A 165 17.04 -8.97 19.11
N VAL A 166 18.19 -8.93 18.45
CA VAL A 166 18.41 -8.09 17.25
C VAL A 166 17.43 -8.44 16.13
N ALA A 167 17.21 -9.73 15.88
CA ALA A 167 16.23 -10.18 14.87
C ALA A 167 14.80 -9.76 15.24
N ARG A 168 14.37 -9.98 16.49
CA ARG A 168 13.02 -9.60 16.97
C ARG A 168 12.81 -8.09 16.88
N TRP A 169 13.76 -7.31 17.35
CA TRP A 169 13.68 -5.84 17.34
C TRP A 169 13.75 -5.25 15.92
N THR A 170 14.46 -5.89 14.99
CA THR A 170 14.43 -5.51 13.57
C THR A 170 13.05 -5.71 12.95
N VAL A 171 12.40 -6.84 13.25
CA VAL A 171 11.01 -7.09 12.81
C VAL A 171 10.05 -6.10 13.48
N ALA A 172 10.26 -5.82 14.78
CA ALA A 172 9.44 -4.89 15.54
C ALA A 172 9.51 -3.48 14.95
N PHE A 173 10.70 -3.00 14.58
CA PHE A 173 10.87 -1.70 13.92
C PHE A 173 10.02 -1.57 12.65
N VAL A 174 10.01 -2.59 11.78
CA VAL A 174 9.20 -2.56 10.54
C VAL A 174 7.70 -2.56 10.85
N ARG A 175 7.26 -3.37 11.83
CA ARG A 175 5.85 -3.41 12.26
C ARG A 175 5.41 -2.11 12.92
N LEU A 176 6.25 -1.51 13.76
CA LEU A 176 6.00 -0.21 14.38
C LEU A 176 5.93 0.90 13.35
N SER A 177 6.79 0.88 12.33
CA SER A 177 6.74 1.84 11.22
C SER A 177 5.41 1.75 10.46
N LYS A 178 4.92 0.53 10.22
CA LYS A 178 3.59 0.29 9.63
C LYS A 178 2.47 0.84 10.50
N LEU A 179 2.51 0.60 11.81
CA LEU A 179 1.51 1.09 12.76
C LEU A 179 1.53 2.62 12.84
N HIS A 180 2.71 3.23 12.89
CA HIS A 180 2.87 4.68 12.95
C HIS A 180 2.26 5.41 11.75
N LEU A 181 2.26 4.79 10.56
CA LEU A 181 1.68 5.34 9.35
C LEU A 181 0.17 5.07 9.18
N ARG A 182 -0.44 4.29 10.07
CA ARG A 182 -1.87 3.93 9.98
C ARG A 182 -2.71 4.74 10.94
N GLU A 183 -3.88 5.13 10.47
CA GLU A 183 -4.96 5.59 11.36
C GLU A 183 -5.23 4.49 12.40
N HIS A 184 -5.32 4.88 13.68
CA HIS A 184 -5.49 3.98 14.83
C HIS A 184 -4.32 3.04 15.16
N GLY A 185 -3.13 3.24 14.56
CA GLY A 185 -1.98 2.38 14.81
C GLY A 185 -1.49 2.37 16.27
N GLU A 186 -1.62 3.48 16.99
CA GLU A 186 -1.29 3.58 18.41
C GLU A 186 -2.23 2.74 19.28
N GLN A 187 -3.53 2.74 18.97
CA GLN A 187 -4.50 1.87 19.64
C GLN A 187 -4.20 0.39 19.38
N GLN A 188 -3.80 0.05 18.16
CA GLN A 188 -3.41 -1.32 17.80
C GLN A 188 -2.08 -1.74 18.47
N LEU A 189 -1.15 -0.81 18.70
CA LEU A 189 0.06 -1.01 19.50
C LEU A 189 -0.30 -1.39 20.95
N LEU A 190 -1.20 -0.63 21.58
CA LEU A 190 -1.66 -0.86 22.96
C LEU A 190 -2.38 -2.21 23.12
N GLN A 191 -3.13 -2.64 22.09
CA GLN A 191 -3.80 -3.94 22.08
C GLN A 191 -2.85 -5.11 21.79
N GLY A 192 -1.56 -4.84 21.52
CA GLY A 192 -0.54 -5.86 21.29
C GLY A 192 -0.71 -6.68 20.00
N GLY A 193 -1.69 -6.40 19.14
CA GLY A 193 -2.08 -7.28 18.04
C GLY A 193 -0.93 -7.65 17.09
N ASP A 194 -0.34 -6.66 16.43
CA ASP A 194 0.74 -6.88 15.46
C ASP A 194 2.09 -7.24 16.11
N LEU A 195 2.23 -7.09 17.43
CA LEU A 195 3.48 -7.34 18.17
C LEU A 195 3.39 -8.54 19.12
N ALA A 196 2.23 -9.20 19.18
CA ALA A 196 2.00 -10.38 20.00
C ALA A 196 2.98 -11.50 19.62
N GLY A 197 3.66 -12.04 20.63
CA GLY A 197 4.68 -13.09 20.46
C GLY A 197 6.03 -12.59 19.93
N LEU A 198 6.16 -11.31 19.54
CA LEU A 198 7.44 -10.71 19.11
C LEU A 198 8.13 -9.95 20.24
N LEU A 199 7.35 -9.14 20.97
CA LEU A 199 7.80 -8.36 22.11
C LEU A 199 7.04 -8.78 23.37
N THR A 200 7.72 -8.67 24.51
CA THR A 200 7.10 -8.86 25.82
C THR A 200 6.15 -7.70 26.14
N PRO A 201 5.15 -7.90 27.01
CA PRO A 201 4.23 -6.83 27.40
C PRO A 201 4.93 -5.60 28.00
N GLN A 202 6.07 -5.79 28.68
CA GLN A 202 6.87 -4.71 29.24
C GLN A 202 7.56 -3.88 28.15
N GLU A 203 8.12 -4.53 27.12
CA GLU A 203 8.71 -3.85 25.95
C GLU A 203 7.64 -3.06 25.18
N VAL A 204 6.42 -3.60 25.04
CA VAL A 204 5.30 -2.89 24.41
C VAL A 204 4.88 -1.67 25.22
N ALA A 205 4.81 -1.78 26.56
CA ALA A 205 4.49 -0.65 27.42
C ALA A 205 5.53 0.48 27.32
N LEU A 206 6.82 0.13 27.25
CA LEU A 206 7.90 1.10 27.00
C LEU A 206 7.74 1.82 25.66
N LEU A 207 7.39 1.10 24.60
CA LEU A 207 7.17 1.68 23.27
C LEU A 207 5.93 2.56 23.22
N ALA A 208 4.86 2.19 23.93
CA ALA A 208 3.63 2.97 24.02
C ALA A 208 3.85 4.29 24.79
N ALA A 209 4.78 4.32 25.74
CA ALA A 209 5.15 5.54 26.45
C ALA A 209 6.07 6.46 25.63
N ALA A 210 6.70 5.95 24.57
CA ALA A 210 7.62 6.74 23.76
C ALA A 210 6.85 7.64 22.76
N PRO A 211 7.28 8.91 22.57
CA PRO A 211 6.62 9.81 21.63
C PRO A 211 6.73 9.35 20.17
N HIS A 212 7.75 8.56 19.85
CA HIS A 212 7.97 8.02 18.51
C HIS A 212 8.41 6.55 18.59
N ALA A 213 7.45 5.63 18.68
CA ALA A 213 7.71 4.21 18.90
C ALA A 213 8.70 3.56 17.89
N PRO A 214 8.66 3.83 16.57
CA PRO A 214 9.67 3.30 15.64
C PRO A 214 11.11 3.75 15.96
N LEU A 215 11.30 5.01 16.36
CA LEU A 215 12.61 5.56 16.70
C LEU A 215 13.11 4.97 18.02
N ALA A 216 12.21 4.77 19.00
CA ALA A 216 12.53 4.07 20.23
C ALA A 216 13.05 2.64 19.96
N ALA A 217 12.45 1.91 19.02
CA ALA A 217 12.96 0.60 18.61
C ALA A 217 14.37 0.66 17.98
N CYS A 218 14.68 1.71 17.21
CA CYS A 218 16.04 1.94 16.71
C CYS A 218 17.03 2.18 17.86
N HIS A 219 16.67 2.96 18.86
CA HIS A 219 17.53 3.19 20.03
C HIS A 219 17.78 1.90 20.81
N VAL A 220 16.78 1.02 20.96
CA VAL A 220 16.97 -0.30 21.57
C VAL A 220 17.93 -1.16 20.74
N LEU A 221 17.79 -1.17 19.42
CA LEU A 221 18.72 -1.88 18.53
C LEU A 221 20.16 -1.37 18.67
N SER A 222 20.37 -0.05 18.75
CA SER A 222 21.69 0.54 19.00
C SER A 222 22.24 0.10 20.36
N ALA A 223 21.44 0.15 21.42
CA ALA A 223 21.86 -0.26 22.77
C ALA A 223 22.19 -1.76 22.88
N LEU A 224 21.56 -2.60 22.06
CA LEU A 224 21.88 -4.04 21.98
C LEU A 224 23.25 -4.30 21.33
N LEU A 225 23.65 -3.45 20.38
CA LEU A 225 24.91 -3.62 19.62
C LEU A 225 26.12 -2.92 20.24
N ASP A 226 25.90 -2.00 21.19
CA ASP A 226 26.95 -1.25 21.89
C ASP A 226 27.60 -2.04 23.04
N ARG A 227 27.31 -3.34 23.17
CA ARG A 227 27.86 -4.24 24.19
C ARG A 227 28.90 -5.18 23.61
#